data_AF-A0A2E0JTH0-F1
#
_entry.id   AF-A0A2E0JTH0-F1
#
_cell.length_a   1.000
_cell.length_b   1.000
_cell.length_c   1.000
_cell.angle_alpha   90.00
_cell.angle_beta   90.00
_cell.angle_gamma   90.00
#
_symmetry.space_group_name_H-M   'P 1'
#
loop_
_entity.id
_entity.type
_entity.pdbx_description
1 polymer ?
#
loop_
_entity_poly.entity_id
_entity_poly.type
_entity_poly.pdbx_seq_one_letter_code
_entity_poly.pdbx_strand_id
1 'polypeptide(L)'
;MRNEKFNILILIFATLIFGCEKKVEPKKSEFKVAQDYSEFTTQMENNDTLNIGVVLSMCMWSEYDQLQLTKTNDSVFLQLREKRVMEDEPVHFNKVLYELKNDTLNLEKMMTDFDINYQEEISSPFFIIINPKEKDTILLRTTGLGNRGFNIERYQRIMTELYPKEMAKYREEYFTPPPPSGIDVKETEME
;
A
#
# COMPACT_ATOMS: atom_id res chain seq x y z
N MET A 1 0.11 72.02 19.64
CA MET A 1 -0.68 71.24 18.66
C MET A 1 0.00 69.88 18.48
N ARG A 2 -0.51 68.85 19.16
CA ARG A 2 0.17 67.57 19.36
C ARG A 2 -0.36 66.55 18.34
N ASN A 3 0.42 66.36 17.26
CA ASN A 3 0.53 65.15 16.43
C ASN A 3 -0.74 64.28 16.22
N GLU A 4 -1.82 64.85 15.70
CA GLU A 4 -3.00 64.06 15.26
C GLU A 4 -2.67 63.10 14.11
N LYS A 5 -1.71 63.47 13.25
CA LYS A 5 -1.24 62.64 12.12
C LYS A 5 -0.52 61.37 12.56
N PHE A 6 0.09 61.36 13.75
CA PHE A 6 0.84 60.20 14.25
C PHE A 6 -0.08 59.11 14.81
N ASN A 7 -1.21 59.50 15.40
CA ASN A 7 -2.23 58.56 15.90
C ASN A 7 -2.98 57.85 14.77
N ILE A 8 -3.21 58.51 13.63
CA ILE A 8 -3.84 57.89 12.45
C ILE A 8 -2.93 56.84 11.81
N LEU A 9 -1.62 57.09 11.78
CA LEU A 9 -0.64 56.17 11.18
C LEU A 9 -0.52 54.85 11.96
N ILE A 10 -0.63 54.91 13.29
CA ILE A 10 -0.60 53.72 14.17
C ILE A 10 -1.87 52.88 13.99
N LEU A 11 -3.03 53.51 13.78
CA LEU A 11 -4.30 52.80 13.59
C LEU A 11 -4.35 52.01 12.26
N ILE A 12 -3.74 52.55 11.20
CA ILE A 12 -3.66 51.90 9.88
C ILE A 12 -2.67 50.73 9.88
N PHE A 13 -1.58 50.81 10.65
CA PHE A 13 -0.65 49.69 10.80
C PHE A 13 -1.22 48.56 11.66
N ALA A 14 -2.08 48.87 12.64
CA ALA A 14 -2.70 47.86 13.51
C ALA A 14 -3.71 46.97 12.76
N THR A 15 -4.39 47.47 11.72
CA THR A 15 -5.37 46.69 10.96
C THR A 15 -4.74 45.76 9.91
N LEU A 16 -3.48 46.00 9.51
CA LEU A 16 -2.75 45.17 8.53
C LEU A 16 -2.17 43.87 9.13
N ILE A 17 -2.03 43.78 10.45
CA ILE A 17 -1.40 42.62 11.12
C ILE A 17 -2.44 41.60 11.62
N PHE A 18 -3.73 41.98 11.66
CA PHE A 18 -4.85 41.09 12.02
C PHE A 18 -5.51 40.44 10.80
N GLY A 19 -4.73 40.13 9.77
CA GLY A 19 -5.10 39.10 8.80
C GLY A 19 -5.04 37.74 9.46
N CYS A 20 -6.03 37.42 10.32
CA CYS A 20 -6.30 36.07 10.75
C CYS A 20 -6.69 35.26 9.51
N GLU A 21 -5.70 34.71 8.80
CA GLU A 21 -5.89 33.49 8.05
C GLU A 21 -6.38 32.46 9.07
N LYS A 22 -7.70 32.25 9.13
CA LYS A 22 -8.24 31.06 9.77
C LYS A 22 -7.59 29.92 9.02
N LYS A 23 -6.63 29.25 9.65
CA LYS A 23 -6.12 27.96 9.20
C LYS A 23 -7.36 27.08 9.06
N VAL A 24 -7.85 26.92 7.83
CA VAL A 24 -8.91 25.97 7.54
C VAL A 24 -8.25 24.64 7.82
N GLU A 25 -8.52 24.08 9.00
CA GLU A 25 -8.05 22.74 9.31
C GLU A 25 -8.57 21.82 8.20
N PRO A 26 -7.68 21.03 7.56
CA PRO A 26 -8.12 20.10 6.54
C PRO A 26 -9.21 19.23 7.13
N LYS A 27 -10.35 19.10 6.43
CA LYS A 27 -11.46 18.25 6.85
C LYS A 27 -10.89 16.88 7.21
N LYS A 28 -11.18 16.44 8.44
CA LYS A 28 -10.80 15.12 8.91
C LYS A 28 -11.55 14.08 8.08
N SER A 29 -10.84 13.05 7.63
CA SER A 29 -11.41 11.96 6.85
C SER A 29 -12.35 11.13 7.71
N GLU A 30 -13.54 10.81 7.22
CA GLU A 30 -14.45 9.86 7.87
C GLU A 30 -13.99 8.41 7.67
N PHE A 31 -13.33 8.10 6.55
CA PHE A 31 -12.73 6.78 6.28
C PHE A 31 -11.84 6.29 7.43
N LYS A 32 -12.18 5.15 8.03
CA LYS A 32 -11.44 4.47 9.09
C LYS A 32 -10.95 3.13 8.60
N VAL A 33 -9.64 2.92 8.63
CA VAL A 33 -9.00 1.69 8.17
C VAL A 33 -9.50 0.48 8.94
N ALA A 34 -9.68 0.61 10.26
CA ALA A 34 -10.17 -0.51 11.07
C ALA A 34 -11.58 -1.01 10.66
N GLN A 35 -12.35 -0.22 9.91
CA GLN A 35 -13.73 -0.52 9.51
C GLN A 35 -13.88 -0.70 8.01
N ASP A 36 -13.21 0.13 7.23
CA ASP A 36 -13.52 0.38 5.82
C ASP A 36 -12.45 -0.18 4.86
N TYR A 37 -11.38 -0.80 5.36
CA TYR A 37 -10.23 -1.23 4.54
C TYR A 37 -10.58 -2.17 3.38
N SER A 38 -11.65 -2.96 3.49
CA SER A 38 -12.09 -3.87 2.44
C SER A 38 -13.09 -3.25 1.46
N GLU A 39 -13.41 -1.97 1.61
CA GLU A 39 -14.31 -1.20 0.74
C GLU A 39 -13.70 0.18 0.41
N PHE A 40 -12.38 0.29 0.36
CA PHE A 40 -11.68 1.56 0.14
C PHE A 40 -12.09 2.28 -1.17
N THR A 41 -12.56 1.57 -2.19
CA THR A 41 -12.97 2.20 -3.46
C THR A 41 -14.19 3.09 -3.31
N THR A 42 -15.13 2.69 -2.45
CA THR A 42 -16.39 3.38 -2.18
C THR A 42 -16.30 4.27 -0.94
N GLN A 43 -15.54 3.86 0.08
CA GLN A 43 -15.50 4.54 1.39
C GLN A 43 -14.44 5.65 1.47
N MET A 44 -13.37 5.61 0.67
CA MET A 44 -12.37 6.69 0.68
C MET A 44 -12.96 8.01 0.15
N GLU A 45 -12.70 9.09 0.87
CA GLU A 45 -13.01 10.45 0.45
C GLU A 45 -11.93 11.02 -0.46
N ASN A 46 -12.25 12.09 -1.18
CA ASN A 46 -11.29 12.74 -2.06
C ASN A 46 -10.02 13.18 -1.30
N ASN A 47 -8.85 12.86 -1.88
CA ASN A 47 -7.52 13.06 -1.32
C ASN A 47 -7.16 12.13 -0.15
N ASP A 48 -7.98 11.14 0.18
CA ASP A 48 -7.57 10.08 1.08
C ASP A 48 -6.44 9.26 0.48
N THR A 49 -5.61 8.72 1.36
CA THR A 49 -4.49 7.88 1.00
C THR A 49 -4.46 6.69 1.95
N LEU A 50 -4.20 5.52 1.38
CA LEU A 50 -4.03 4.28 2.12
C LEU A 50 -2.69 3.68 1.73
N ASN A 51 -1.81 3.46 2.71
CA ASN A 51 -0.57 2.73 2.49
C ASN A 51 -0.78 1.28 2.90
N ILE A 52 -0.40 0.34 2.05
CA ILE A 52 -0.55 -1.10 2.31
C ILE A 52 0.83 -1.75 2.16
N GLY A 53 1.39 -2.21 3.28
CA GLY A 53 2.50 -3.14 3.25
C GLY A 53 2.00 -4.57 3.03
N VAL A 54 2.63 -5.30 2.12
CA VAL A 54 2.32 -6.70 1.80
C VAL A 54 3.56 -7.53 2.06
N VAL A 55 3.50 -8.41 3.05
CA VAL A 55 4.62 -9.28 3.41
C VAL A 55 4.40 -10.65 2.78
N LEU A 56 5.16 -10.94 1.74
CA LEU A 56 5.11 -12.16 0.95
C LEU A 56 6.34 -13.00 1.32
N SER A 57 6.31 -13.62 2.49
CA SER A 57 7.42 -14.45 2.95
C SER A 57 6.99 -15.89 3.16
N MET A 58 7.74 -16.85 2.66
CA MET A 58 7.51 -18.28 2.90
C MET A 58 8.84 -18.99 2.98
N CYS A 59 9.05 -19.71 4.08
CA CYS A 59 10.29 -20.45 4.32
C CYS A 59 11.52 -19.53 4.18
N MET A 60 12.45 -19.87 3.28
CA MET A 60 13.66 -19.12 3.00
C MET A 60 13.49 -18.06 1.91
N TRP A 61 12.25 -17.72 1.53
CA TRP A 61 11.94 -16.66 0.56
C TRP A 61 11.19 -15.51 1.23
N SER A 62 11.56 -14.26 0.96
CA SER A 62 10.88 -13.09 1.49
C SER A 62 10.81 -11.99 0.44
N GLU A 63 9.61 -11.46 0.25
CA GLU A 63 9.31 -10.31 -0.59
C GLU A 63 8.43 -9.34 0.21
N TYR A 64 8.64 -8.05 -0.01
CA TYR A 64 7.87 -6.98 0.59
C TYR A 64 7.45 -5.97 -0.48
N ASP A 65 6.14 -5.73 -0.56
CA ASP A 65 5.57 -4.71 -1.43
C ASP A 65 4.94 -3.60 -0.58
N GLN A 66 5.22 -2.35 -0.93
CA GLN A 66 4.58 -1.16 -0.37
C GLN A 66 3.69 -0.53 -1.44
N LEU A 67 2.38 -0.66 -1.26
CA LEU A 67 1.39 -0.04 -2.11
C LEU A 67 0.90 1.27 -1.51
N GLN A 68 0.52 2.19 -2.38
CA GLN A 68 -0.18 3.42 -2.02
C GLN A 68 -1.42 3.56 -2.89
N LEU A 69 -2.58 3.59 -2.26
CA LEU A 69 -3.85 3.95 -2.88
C LEU A 69 -4.13 5.43 -2.62
N THR A 70 -4.66 6.12 -3.61
CA THR A 70 -5.10 7.52 -3.47
C THR A 70 -6.44 7.70 -4.16
N LYS A 71 -7.42 8.28 -3.46
CA LYS A 71 -8.68 8.70 -4.06
C LYS A 71 -8.52 10.11 -4.63
N THR A 72 -8.88 10.30 -5.89
CA THR A 72 -8.94 11.62 -6.53
C THR A 72 -10.25 11.71 -7.30
N ASN A 73 -11.12 12.60 -6.85
CA ASN A 73 -12.52 12.67 -7.26
C ASN A 73 -13.17 11.28 -7.10
N ASP A 74 -13.79 10.75 -8.15
CA ASP A 74 -14.49 9.46 -8.11
C ASP A 74 -13.56 8.26 -8.33
N SER A 75 -12.30 8.47 -8.67
CA SER A 75 -11.36 7.41 -9.06
C SER A 75 -10.36 7.09 -7.95
N VAL A 76 -10.02 5.80 -7.84
CA VAL A 76 -8.91 5.34 -7.00
C VAL A 76 -7.72 4.97 -7.87
N PHE A 77 -6.54 5.42 -7.47
CA PHE A 77 -5.28 5.10 -8.12
C PHE A 77 -4.41 4.28 -7.19
N LEU A 78 -3.75 3.26 -7.72
CA LEU A 78 -2.79 2.43 -7.01
C LEU A 78 -1.39 2.71 -7.54
N GLN A 79 -0.41 2.79 -6.65
CA GLN A 79 0.99 2.82 -6.99
C GLN A 79 1.77 1.81 -6.14
N LEU A 80 2.53 0.93 -6.79
CA LEU A 80 3.53 0.12 -6.10
C LEU A 80 4.77 1.01 -5.89
N ARG A 81 4.94 1.49 -4.65
CA ARG A 81 6.03 2.39 -4.26
C ARG A 81 7.33 1.64 -4.11
N GLU A 82 7.33 0.51 -3.45
CA GLU A 82 8.52 -0.34 -3.32
C GLU A 82 8.12 -1.79 -3.48
N LYS A 83 8.86 -2.55 -4.27
CA LYS A 83 8.85 -4.01 -4.29
C LYS A 83 10.27 -4.46 -4.05
N ARG A 84 10.46 -5.28 -3.03
CA ARG A 84 11.77 -5.73 -2.58
C ARG A 84 11.73 -7.24 -2.37
N VAL A 85 12.64 -7.96 -3.00
CA VAL A 85 12.92 -9.36 -2.66
C VAL A 85 14.19 -9.40 -1.85
N MET A 86 14.15 -10.09 -0.71
CA MET A 86 15.30 -10.21 0.18
C MET A 86 15.94 -8.86 0.52
N GLU A 87 17.25 -8.75 0.28
CA GLU A 87 18.06 -7.56 0.51
C GLU A 87 18.35 -6.80 -0.80
N ASP A 88 17.64 -7.11 -1.89
CA ASP A 88 17.81 -6.42 -3.16
C ASP A 88 17.34 -4.96 -3.09
N GLU A 89 17.80 -4.15 -4.05
CA GLU A 89 17.32 -2.78 -4.22
C GLU A 89 15.82 -2.75 -4.60
N PRO A 90 15.03 -1.85 -4.01
CA PRO A 90 13.60 -1.79 -4.27
C PRO A 90 13.30 -1.33 -5.70
N VAL A 91 12.41 -2.05 -6.38
CA VAL A 91 11.83 -1.62 -7.66
C VAL A 91 10.53 -0.84 -7.43
N HIS A 92 10.22 0.07 -8.34
CA HIS A 92 9.10 1.00 -8.21
C HIS A 92 8.26 0.93 -9.48
N PHE A 93 6.93 0.86 -9.35
CA PHE A 93 6.03 0.90 -10.51
C PHE A 93 5.31 2.23 -10.60
N ASN A 94 4.84 2.53 -11.81
CA ASN A 94 4.08 3.75 -12.07
C ASN A 94 2.74 3.73 -11.34
N LYS A 95 2.11 4.89 -11.19
CA LYS A 95 0.73 4.96 -10.70
C LYS A 95 -0.22 4.50 -11.80
N VAL A 96 -1.18 3.63 -11.46
CA VAL A 96 -2.23 3.13 -12.37
C VAL A 96 -3.60 3.39 -11.78
N LEU A 97 -4.61 3.44 -12.65
CA LEU A 97 -6.00 3.45 -12.24
C LEU A 97 -6.36 2.09 -11.64
N TYR A 98 -6.94 2.08 -10.44
CA TYR A 98 -7.42 0.85 -9.81
C TYR A 98 -8.81 0.53 -10.34
N GLU A 99 -8.84 -0.12 -11.50
CA GLU A 99 -10.04 -0.67 -12.13
C GLU A 99 -9.78 -2.13 -12.47
N LEU A 100 -10.31 -3.04 -11.66
CA LEU A 100 -10.18 -4.46 -11.89
C LEU A 100 -11.42 -4.98 -12.62
N LYS A 101 -11.18 -5.66 -13.73
CA LYS A 101 -12.24 -6.14 -14.65
C LYS A 101 -12.99 -7.36 -14.11
N ASN A 102 -12.48 -7.97 -13.04
CA ASN A 102 -12.98 -9.21 -12.47
C ASN A 102 -13.21 -9.03 -10.97
N ASP A 103 -14.46 -9.17 -10.55
CA ASP A 103 -14.90 -9.03 -9.15
C ASP A 103 -14.22 -10.04 -8.20
N THR A 104 -13.61 -11.11 -8.73
CA THR A 104 -12.93 -12.15 -7.91
C THR A 104 -11.44 -11.91 -7.65
N LEU A 105 -10.76 -11.11 -8.49
CA LEU A 105 -9.32 -10.86 -8.41
C LEU A 105 -9.04 -9.39 -8.10
N ASN A 106 -9.47 -8.94 -6.92
CA ASN A 106 -9.17 -7.61 -6.42
C ASN A 106 -8.74 -7.59 -4.95
N LEU A 107 -8.06 -6.50 -4.55
CA LEU A 107 -7.47 -6.37 -3.22
C LEU A 107 -8.52 -6.32 -2.12
N GLU A 108 -9.60 -5.55 -2.32
CA GLU A 108 -10.73 -5.44 -1.38
C GLU A 108 -11.32 -6.81 -1.04
N LYS A 109 -11.62 -7.60 -2.08
CA LYS A 109 -12.17 -8.94 -1.94
C LYS A 109 -11.17 -9.92 -1.32
N MET A 110 -9.88 -9.75 -1.58
CA MET A 110 -8.85 -10.56 -0.93
C MET A 110 -8.78 -10.23 0.56
N MET A 111 -8.86 -8.95 0.92
CA MET A 111 -8.82 -8.47 2.29
C MET A 111 -10.02 -8.97 3.12
N THR A 112 -11.22 -9.13 2.53
CA THR A 112 -12.39 -9.68 3.26
C THR A 112 -12.22 -11.12 3.73
N ASP A 113 -11.31 -11.88 3.13
CA ASP A 113 -11.15 -13.31 3.44
C ASP A 113 -10.23 -13.56 4.64
N PHE A 114 -9.68 -12.50 5.24
CA PHE A 114 -8.86 -12.56 6.45
C PHE A 114 -9.72 -12.46 7.71
N ASP A 115 -9.41 -13.26 8.73
CA ASP A 115 -10.00 -13.10 10.05
C ASP A 115 -9.28 -11.96 10.80
N ILE A 116 -9.99 -10.86 10.99
CA ILE A 116 -9.49 -9.68 11.72
C ILE A 116 -9.17 -9.97 13.20
N ASN A 117 -9.78 -11.02 13.77
CA ASN A 117 -9.58 -11.40 15.16
C ASN A 117 -8.46 -12.42 15.33
N TYR A 118 -7.87 -12.92 14.24
CA TYR A 118 -6.76 -13.84 14.30
C TYR A 118 -5.47 -13.10 14.65
N GLN A 119 -5.03 -13.26 15.91
CA GLN A 119 -3.90 -12.51 16.50
C GLN A 119 -2.70 -13.40 16.86
N GLU A 120 -2.62 -14.64 16.36
CA GLU A 120 -1.47 -15.49 16.65
C GLU A 120 -0.17 -14.86 16.13
N GLU A 121 0.71 -14.48 17.05
CA GLU A 121 1.94 -13.72 16.75
C GLU A 121 2.97 -14.52 15.96
N ILE A 122 2.81 -15.85 15.88
CA ILE A 122 3.68 -16.74 15.11
C ILE A 122 3.59 -16.44 13.61
N SER A 123 2.45 -15.91 13.14
CA SER A 123 2.23 -15.55 11.75
C SER A 123 2.53 -14.07 11.54
N SER A 124 3.56 -13.74 10.75
CA SER A 124 3.81 -12.36 10.31
C SER A 124 2.57 -11.79 9.59
N PRO A 125 2.25 -10.49 9.72
CA PRO A 125 1.13 -9.90 8.98
C PRO A 125 1.30 -10.15 7.50
N PHE A 126 0.22 -10.49 6.81
CA PHE A 126 0.21 -10.49 5.34
C PHE A 126 -0.02 -9.08 4.84
N PHE A 127 -1.06 -8.40 5.35
CA PHE A 127 -1.29 -6.98 5.08
C PHE A 127 -1.05 -6.14 6.34
N ILE A 128 -0.40 -4.99 6.13
CA ILE A 128 -0.25 -3.91 7.10
C ILE A 128 -0.84 -2.67 6.45
N ILE A 129 -2.05 -2.28 6.84
CA ILE A 129 -2.81 -1.24 6.15
C ILE A 129 -2.87 -0.03 7.06
N ILE A 130 -2.48 1.15 6.55
CA ILE A 130 -2.32 2.38 7.33
C ILE A 130 -2.96 3.57 6.60
N ASN A 131 -3.81 4.32 7.28
CA ASN A 131 -4.19 5.67 6.85
C ASN A 131 -3.23 6.66 7.52
N PRO A 132 -2.29 7.27 6.77
CA PRO A 132 -1.24 8.09 7.36
C PRO A 132 -1.76 9.39 7.97
N LYS A 133 -2.91 9.92 7.51
CA LYS A 133 -3.50 11.14 8.05
C LYS A 133 -4.13 10.90 9.43
N GLU A 134 -4.89 9.81 9.53
CA GLU A 134 -5.61 9.44 10.74
C GLU A 134 -4.74 8.64 11.73
N LYS A 135 -3.59 8.13 11.28
CA LYS A 135 -2.71 7.20 12.01
C LYS A 135 -3.44 5.93 12.46
N ASP A 136 -4.46 5.55 11.70
CA ASP A 136 -5.22 4.32 11.90
C ASP A 136 -4.54 3.16 11.16
N THR A 137 -4.55 1.97 11.74
CA THR A 137 -3.84 0.79 11.24
C THR A 137 -4.63 -0.49 11.51
N ILE A 138 -4.68 -1.39 10.52
CA ILE A 138 -5.11 -2.78 10.70
C ILE A 138 -4.04 -3.74 10.18
N LEU A 139 -3.92 -4.88 10.86
CA LEU A 139 -3.02 -5.97 10.52
C LEU A 139 -3.87 -7.19 10.16
N LEU A 140 -3.64 -7.77 8.97
CA LEU A 140 -4.34 -8.97 8.53
C LEU A 140 -3.35 -10.12 8.43
N ARG A 141 -3.65 -11.25 9.07
CA ARG A 141 -2.76 -12.40 9.23
C ARG A 141 -3.33 -13.65 8.57
N THR A 142 -2.47 -14.45 7.96
CA THR A 142 -2.83 -15.76 7.37
C THR A 142 -2.81 -16.87 8.42
N THR A 143 -3.69 -17.86 8.27
CA THR A 143 -3.78 -19.03 9.15
C THR A 143 -2.85 -20.15 8.68
N GLY A 144 -1.59 -20.09 9.12
CA GLY A 144 -0.57 -21.10 8.78
C GLY A 144 -0.01 -21.00 7.36
N LEU A 145 0.90 -21.93 7.04
CA LEU A 145 1.76 -21.83 5.85
C LEU A 145 1.02 -22.09 4.52
N GLY A 146 0.09 -23.04 4.50
CA GLY A 146 -0.69 -23.36 3.29
C GLY A 146 -1.60 -22.21 2.86
N ASN A 147 -2.32 -21.61 3.82
CA ASN A 147 -3.13 -20.41 3.58
C ASN A 147 -2.26 -19.23 3.12
N ARG A 148 -1.04 -19.10 3.66
CA ARG A 148 -0.08 -18.08 3.23
C ARG A 148 0.33 -18.22 1.78
N GLY A 149 0.70 -19.41 1.33
CA GLY A 149 1.07 -19.65 -0.08
C GLY A 149 -0.06 -19.35 -1.05
N PHE A 150 -1.28 -19.77 -0.73
CA PHE A 150 -2.46 -19.43 -1.52
C PHE A 150 -2.66 -17.92 -1.66
N ASN A 151 -2.52 -17.17 -0.56
CA ASN A 151 -2.67 -15.72 -0.58
C ASN A 151 -1.54 -15.01 -1.35
N ILE A 152 -0.29 -15.50 -1.27
CA ILE A 152 0.82 -14.98 -2.08
C ILE A 152 0.52 -15.13 -3.57
N GLU A 153 0.11 -16.32 -4.01
CA GLU A 153 -0.23 -16.57 -5.42
C GLU A 153 -1.38 -15.68 -5.89
N ARG A 154 -2.44 -15.55 -5.08
CA ARG A 154 -3.58 -14.67 -5.37
C ARG A 154 -3.15 -13.21 -5.49
N TYR A 155 -2.33 -12.71 -4.57
CA TYR A 155 -1.81 -11.35 -4.63
C TYR A 155 -0.98 -11.10 -5.90
N GLN A 156 -0.07 -12.02 -6.24
CA GLN A 156 0.77 -11.90 -7.44
C GLN A 156 -0.06 -11.88 -8.75
N ARG A 157 -1.19 -12.59 -8.79
CA ARG A 157 -2.15 -12.52 -9.91
C ARG A 157 -2.79 -11.14 -10.02
N ILE A 158 -3.28 -10.58 -8.91
CA ILE A 158 -3.84 -9.22 -8.86
C ILE A 158 -2.80 -8.20 -9.36
N MET A 159 -1.56 -8.29 -8.88
CA MET A 159 -0.50 -7.39 -9.31
C MET A 159 -0.12 -7.57 -10.79
N THR A 160 -0.22 -8.79 -11.33
CA THR A 160 -0.03 -9.03 -12.77
C THR A 160 -1.13 -8.40 -13.62
N GLU A 161 -2.37 -8.35 -13.13
CA GLU A 161 -3.46 -7.67 -13.83
C GLU A 161 -3.32 -6.14 -13.79
N LEU A 162 -2.90 -5.59 -12.65
CA LEU A 162 -2.67 -4.15 -12.48
C LEU A 162 -1.43 -3.65 -13.22
N TYR A 163 -0.37 -4.47 -13.29
CA TYR A 163 0.96 -4.11 -13.81
C TYR A 163 1.50 -5.17 -14.78
N PRO A 164 0.83 -5.46 -15.89
CA PRO A 164 1.20 -6.59 -16.76
C PRO A 164 2.61 -6.47 -17.34
N LYS A 165 3.04 -5.25 -17.70
CA LYS A 165 4.36 -5.02 -18.32
C LYS A 165 5.47 -5.05 -17.28
N GLU A 166 5.29 -4.31 -16.19
CA GLU A 166 6.26 -4.22 -15.10
C GLU A 166 6.46 -5.58 -14.42
N MET A 167 5.38 -6.33 -14.17
CA MET A 167 5.45 -7.69 -13.60
C MET A 167 6.06 -8.71 -14.56
N ALA A 168 5.85 -8.57 -15.88
CA ALA A 168 6.51 -9.43 -16.86
C ALA A 168 8.03 -9.22 -16.84
N LYS A 169 8.48 -7.96 -16.93
CA LYS A 169 9.90 -7.61 -16.83
C LYS A 169 10.51 -8.08 -15.50
N TYR A 170 9.80 -7.85 -14.40
CA TYR A 170 10.24 -8.26 -13.08
C TYR A 170 10.44 -9.79 -12.98
N ARG A 171 9.54 -10.58 -13.55
CA ARG A 171 9.69 -12.05 -13.59
C ARG A 171 10.91 -12.48 -14.40
N GLU A 172 11.20 -11.85 -15.53
CA GLU A 172 12.38 -12.17 -16.34
C GLU A 172 13.69 -11.91 -15.60
N GLU A 173 13.73 -10.87 -14.75
CA GLU A 173 14.93 -10.46 -14.02
C GLU A 173 15.20 -11.30 -12.77
N TYR A 174 14.14 -11.66 -12.01
CA TYR A 174 14.28 -12.30 -10.70
C TYR A 174 13.89 -13.77 -10.65
N PHE A 175 13.16 -14.27 -11.65
CA PHE A 175 12.78 -15.68 -11.77
C PHE A 175 13.45 -16.27 -13.01
N THR A 176 14.73 -16.61 -12.90
CA THR A 176 15.38 -17.45 -13.91
C THR A 176 14.69 -18.82 -13.94
N PRO A 177 14.31 -19.34 -15.12
CA PRO A 177 13.78 -20.69 -15.22
C PRO A 177 14.80 -21.67 -14.63
N PRO A 178 14.35 -22.79 -14.03
CA PRO A 178 15.27 -23.81 -13.56
C PRO A 178 16.20 -24.22 -14.71
N PRO A 179 17.50 -24.46 -14.44
CA PRO A 179 18.40 -24.92 -15.48
C PRO A 179 17.79 -26.15 -16.15
N PRO A 180 17.90 -26.28 -17.49
CA PRO A 180 17.34 -27.41 -18.20
C PRO A 180 17.84 -28.70 -17.53
N SER A 181 16.91 -29.59 -17.18
CA SER A 181 17.18 -30.88 -16.57
C SER A 181 18.09 -31.69 -17.50
N GLY A 182 19.38 -31.56 -17.29
CA GLY A 182 20.41 -32.05 -18.19
C GLY A 182 21.76 -32.12 -17.49
N ILE A 183 21.76 -32.68 -16.28
CA ILE A 183 22.95 -33.28 -15.69
C ILE A 183 22.52 -34.65 -15.23
N ASP A 184 22.81 -35.67 -16.06
CA ASP A 184 22.84 -37.05 -15.61
C ASP A 184 23.87 -37.11 -14.47
N VAL A 185 23.38 -37.13 -13.23
CA VAL A 185 24.19 -37.47 -12.08
C VAL A 185 24.52 -38.94 -12.25
N LYS A 186 25.70 -39.24 -12.80
CA LYS A 186 26.28 -40.58 -12.67
C LYS A 186 26.48 -40.82 -11.19
N GLU A 187 25.64 -41.66 -10.61
CA GLU A 187 25.88 -42.27 -9.31
C GLU A 187 27.23 -42.99 -9.39
N THR A 188 28.27 -42.41 -8.81
CA THR A 188 29.44 -43.19 -8.41
C THR A 188 29.04 -43.99 -7.19
N GLU A 189 28.74 -45.27 -7.42
CA GLU A 189 28.74 -46.27 -6.35
C GLU A 189 30.10 -46.20 -5.65
N MET A 190 30.08 -45.95 -4.33
CA MET A 190 31.28 -46.12 -3.50
C MET A 190 31.43 -47.60 -3.22
N GLU A 191 32.51 -48.20 -3.72
CA GLU A 191 33.04 -49.50 -3.27
C GLU A 191 33.59 -49.43 -1.83
#